data_AF-A0A965VUA5-F1
#
_entry.id   AF-A0A965VUA5-F1
#
_cell.length_a   1.000
_cell.length_b   1.000
_cell.length_c   1.000
_cell.angle_alpha   90.00
_cell.angle_beta   90.00
_cell.angle_gamma   90.00
#
_symmetry.space_group_name_H-M   'P 1'
#
loop_
_entity.id
_entity.type
_entity.pdbx_description
1 polymer ?
#
loop_
_entity_poly.entity_id
_entity_poly.type
_entity_poly.pdbx_seq_one_letter_code
_entity_poly.pdbx_strand_id
1 'polypeptide(L)' 'MSRHAKLALPALTAAGGTFLARGVPAKVKESGKMQRTVLIQFESLQAALDAYDSPAYQAAMHELGDNAVVRDIRIIEGV' A
#
# COMPACT_ATOMS: atom_id res chain seq x y z
N MET A 1 6.41 -8.83 12.74
CA MET A 1 5.59 -8.25 11.65
C MET A 1 4.12 -8.47 11.98
N SER A 2 3.25 -7.47 11.78
CA SER A 2 1.81 -7.61 12.02
C SER A 2 1.19 -8.67 11.10
N ARG A 3 0.07 -9.27 11.52
CA ARG A 3 -0.67 -10.26 10.72
C ARG A 3 -1.09 -9.67 9.36
N HIS A 4 -1.57 -8.43 9.37
CA HIS A 4 -1.80 -7.61 8.18
C HIS A 4 -0.61 -7.59 7.21
N ALA A 5 0.60 -7.29 7.68
CA ALA A 5 1.77 -7.16 6.80
C ALA A 5 2.16 -8.48 6.13
N LYS A 6 1.83 -9.63 6.75
CA LYS A 6 2.06 -10.97 6.19
C LYS A 6 1.09 -11.31 5.06
N LEU A 7 -0.09 -10.68 5.02
CA LEU A 7 -1.11 -10.91 3.99
C LEU A 7 -1.06 -9.86 2.88
N ALA A 8 -0.89 -8.59 3.24
CA ALA A 8 -0.91 -7.48 2.29
C ALA A 8 0.25 -7.54 1.29
N LEU A 9 1.47 -7.88 1.75
CA LEU A 9 2.65 -7.89 0.88
C LEU A 9 2.55 -8.98 -0.20
N PRO A 10 2.24 -10.25 0.12
CA PRO A 10 2.01 -11.27 -0.91
C PRO A 10 0.85 -10.92 -1.84
N ALA A 11 -0.27 -10.40 -1.33
CA ALA A 11 -1.42 -10.04 -2.16
C ALA A 11 -1.07 -9.00 -3.23
N LEU A 12 -0.40 -7.92 -2.81
CA LEU A 12 0.00 -6.84 -3.74
C LEU A 12 1.07 -7.30 -4.73
N THR A 13 2.01 -8.15 -4.30
CA THR A 13 3.04 -8.69 -5.19
C THR A 13 2.45 -9.66 -6.22
N ALA A 14 1.52 -10.52 -5.79
CA ALA A 14 0.81 -11.44 -6.67
C ALA A 14 -0.09 -10.73 -7.69
N ALA A 15 -0.60 -9.53 -7.34
CA ALA A 15 -1.33 -8.66 -8.25
C ALA A 15 -0.42 -7.83 -9.19
N GLY A 16 0.88 -8.15 -9.28
CA GLY A 16 1.82 -7.47 -10.17
C GLY A 16 2.48 -6.21 -9.60
N GLY A 17 2.30 -5.93 -8.30
CA GLY A 17 2.88 -4.76 -7.65
C GLY A 17 4.38 -4.89 -7.39
N THR A 18 5.16 -3.93 -7.89
CA THR A 18 6.59 -3.79 -7.63
C THR A 18 6.84 -2.72 -6.57
N PHE A 19 7.42 -3.10 -5.44
CA PHE A 19 7.71 -2.15 -4.35
C PHE A 19 8.95 -1.32 -4.66
N LEU A 20 8.76 -0.02 -4.89
CA LEU A 20 9.84 0.94 -5.15
C LEU A 20 10.42 1.52 -3.84
N ALA A 21 9.58 1.71 -2.83
CA ALA A 21 10.00 2.20 -1.52
C ALA A 21 9.10 1.66 -0.41
N ARG A 22 9.68 1.37 0.77
CA ARG A 22 8.92 0.92 1.94
C ARG A 22 9.67 1.22 3.23
N GLY A 23 9.32 2.30 3.92
CA GLY A 23 10.00 2.69 5.16
C GLY A 23 9.56 4.04 5.71
N VAL A 24 10.23 4.51 6.76
CA VAL A 24 10.09 5.91 7.20
C VAL A 24 10.89 6.80 6.22
N PRO A 25 10.34 7.91 5.73
CA PRO A 25 11.05 8.84 4.85
C PRO A 25 12.37 9.29 5.46
N ALA A 26 13.41 9.43 4.64
CA ALA A 26 14.68 10.02 5.10
C ALA A 26 14.53 11.50 5.50
N LYS A 27 13.60 12.21 4.86
CA LYS A 27 13.26 13.61 5.14
C LYS A 27 11.84 13.90 4.68
N VAL A 28 11.16 14.79 5.40
CA VAL A 28 9.87 15.35 5.00
C VAL A 28 10.03 16.84 4.67
N LYS A 29 9.18 17.34 3.78
CA LYS A 29 9.16 18.73 3.32
C LYS A 29 7.74 19.28 3.48
N GLU A 30 7.64 20.59 3.70
CA GLU A 30 6.37 21.31 3.84
C GLU A 30 5.43 20.63 4.87
N SER A 31 4.19 20.36 4.49
CA SER A 31 3.16 19.73 5.33
C SER A 31 3.25 18.18 5.37
N GLY A 32 4.36 17.60 4.88
CA GLY A 32 4.58 16.16 4.90
C GLY A 32 4.72 15.60 6.31
N LYS A 33 4.20 14.39 6.55
CA LYS A 33 4.28 13.70 7.86
C LYS A 33 5.43 12.70 7.88
N MET A 34 6.20 12.68 8.96
CA MET A 34 7.28 11.71 9.18
C MET A 34 6.70 10.35 9.61
N GLN A 35 6.05 9.67 8.67
CA GLN A 35 5.33 8.43 8.86
C GLN A 35 5.73 7.42 7.79
N ARG A 36 5.51 6.14 8.05
CA ARG A 36 5.84 5.08 7.08
C ARG A 36 5.15 5.34 5.74
N THR A 37 5.93 5.38 4.67
CA THR A 37 5.46 5.53 3.29
C THR A 37 5.80 4.27 2.50
N VAL A 38 4.89 3.88 1.61
CA VAL A 38 5.06 2.75 0.71
C VAL A 38 4.76 3.25 -0.70
N LEU A 39 5.66 2.98 -1.64
CA LEU A 39 5.48 3.28 -3.05
C LEU A 39 5.52 1.96 -3.82
N ILE A 40 4.48 1.72 -4.61
CA ILE A 40 4.30 0.50 -5.39
C ILE A 40 3.96 0.91 -6.81
N GLN A 41 4.66 0.32 -7.78
CA GLN A 41 4.37 0.47 -9.20
C GLN A 41 3.59 -0.73 -9.71
N PHE A 42 2.61 -0.48 -10.57
CA PHE A 42 1.86 -1.49 -11.29
C PHE A 42 1.98 -1.20 -12.79
N GLU A 43 1.64 -2.19 -13.63
CA GLU A 43 1.70 -2.08 -15.09
C GLU A 43 0.70 -1.06 -15.65
N SER A 44 -0.43 -0.85 -14.98
CA SER A 44 -1.46 0.11 -15.38
C SER A 44 -2.24 0.65 -14.18
N LEU A 45 -2.99 1.74 -14.40
CA LEU A 45 -3.92 2.29 -13.40
C LEU A 45 -4.95 1.24 -12.96
N GLN A 46 -5.52 0.50 -13.91
CA GLN A 46 -6.52 -0.54 -13.63
C GLN A 46 -5.92 -1.66 -12.78
N ALA A 47 -4.69 -2.10 -13.06
CA ALA A 47 -4.03 -3.13 -12.25
C ALA A 47 -3.84 -2.68 -10.80
N ALA A 48 -3.53 -1.40 -10.55
CA ALA A 48 -3.42 -0.86 -9.20
C ALA A 48 -4.77 -0.81 -8.48
N LEU A 49 -5.85 -0.45 -9.19
CA LEU A 49 -7.22 -0.46 -8.65
C LEU A 49 -7.65 -1.89 -8.30
N ASP A 50 -7.49 -2.83 -9.23
CA ASP A 50 -7.86 -4.24 -9.04
C ASP A 50 -7.06 -4.88 -7.90
N ALA A 51 -5.77 -4.53 -7.76
CA ALA A 51 -4.96 -4.99 -6.64
C ALA A 51 -5.50 -4.50 -5.30
N TYR A 52 -5.94 -3.24 -5.22
CA TYR A 52 -6.54 -2.66 -4.02
C TYR A 52 -7.89 -3.30 -3.71
N ASP A 53 -8.75 -3.52 -4.70
CA ASP A 53 -10.08 -4.11 -4.50
C ASP A 53 -10.05 -5.65 -4.39
N SER A 54 -8.89 -6.27 -4.60
CA SER A 54 -8.74 -7.72 -4.57
C SER A 54 -9.19 -8.33 -3.22
N PRO A 55 -9.88 -9.50 -3.24
CA PRO A 55 -10.27 -10.18 -2.01
C PRO A 55 -9.09 -10.49 -1.08
N ALA A 56 -7.92 -10.80 -1.63
CA ALA A 56 -6.71 -11.08 -0.87
C ALA A 56 -6.19 -9.84 -0.11
N TYR A 57 -6.21 -8.66 -0.74
CA TYR A 57 -5.81 -7.43 -0.08
C TYR A 57 -6.86 -6.96 0.94
N GLN A 58 -8.15 -7.09 0.63
CA GLN A 58 -9.23 -6.75 1.55
C GLN A 58 -9.23 -7.65 2.80
N ALA A 59 -8.90 -8.94 2.67
CA ALA A 59 -8.69 -9.82 3.82
C ALA A 59 -7.53 -9.32 4.72
N ALA A 60 -6.46 -8.80 4.11
CA ALA A 60 -5.38 -8.18 4.87
C ALA A 60 -5.84 -6.90 5.59
N MET A 61 -6.78 -6.13 5.02
CA MET A 61 -7.33 -4.94 5.66
C MET A 61 -8.21 -5.30 6.85
N HIS A 62 -9.04 -6.33 6.72
CA HIS A 62 -9.85 -6.83 7.82
C HIS A 62 -8.98 -7.24 9.03
N GLU A 63 -7.85 -7.90 8.78
CA GLU A 63 -6.87 -8.28 9.81
C GLU A 63 -6.11 -7.09 10.42
N LEU A 64 -6.17 -5.91 9.80
CA LEU A 64 -5.65 -4.68 10.40
C LEU A 64 -6.60 -4.15 11.46
N GLY A 65 -7.90 -4.40 11.32
CA GLY A 65 -8.97 -3.94 12.20
C GLY A 65 -9.43 -2.51 11.89
N ASP A 66 -10.71 -2.25 12.16
CA ASP A 66 -11.32 -0.92 12.01
C ASP A 66 -10.65 0.07 12.98
N ASN A 67 -10.34 1.28 12.49
CA ASN A 67 -9.69 2.37 13.24
C ASN A 67 -8.29 2.06 13.81
N ALA A 68 -7.67 0.92 13.49
CA ALA A 68 -6.33 0.60 13.98
C ALA A 68 -5.25 1.56 13.46
N VAL A 69 -5.46 2.10 12.25
CA VAL A 69 -4.59 3.11 11.63
C VAL A 69 -5.41 4.07 10.77
N VAL A 70 -4.92 5.30 10.61
CA VAL A 70 -5.36 6.22 9.56
C VAL A 70 -4.34 6.16 8.43
N ARG A 71 -4.79 5.90 7.20
CA ARG A 71 -3.92 5.80 6.02
C ARG A 71 -4.40 6.78 4.95
N ASP A 72 -3.45 7.45 4.32
CA ASP A 72 -3.64 8.16 3.06
C ASP A 72 -3.10 7.26 1.95
N ILE A 73 -3.98 6.83 1.04
CA ILE A 73 -3.63 5.99 -0.11
C ILE A 73 -4.09 6.74 -1.35
N ARG A 74 -3.18 6.86 -2.31
CA ARG A 74 -3.43 7.51 -3.59
C ARG A 74 -2.98 6.57 -4.70
N ILE A 75 -3.85 6.37 -5.67
CA ILE A 75 -3.57 5.62 -6.90
C ILE A 75 -3.60 6.67 -8.02
N ILE A 76 -2.49 6.80 -8.74
CA ILE A 76 -2.27 7.84 -9.74
C ILE A 76 -1.75 7.19 -11.02
N GLU A 77 -2.15 7.73 -12.16
CA GLU A 77 -1.58 7.33 -13.45
C GLU A 77 -0.17 7.95 -13.61
N GLY A 78 0.75 7.16 -14.16
CA GLY A 78 2.08 7.65 -14.52
C GLY A 78 2.05 8.50 -15.78
N VAL A 79 3.07 9.33 -15.97
CA VAL A 79 3.31 10.12 -17.19
C VAL A 79 4.21 9.38 -18.18
#